data_AF-A0A3A8IYW0-F1
#
_entry.id   AF-A0A3A8IYW0-F1
#
_cell.length_a   1.000
_cell.length_b   1.000
_cell.length_c   1.000
_cell.angle_alpha   90.00
_cell.angle_beta   90.00
_cell.angle_gamma   90.00
#
_symmetry.space_group_name_H-M   'P 1'
#
loop_
_entity.id
_entity.type
_entity.pdbx_description
1 polymer ?
#
loop_
_entity_poly.entity_id
_entity_poly.type
_entity_poly.pdbx_seq_one_letter_code
_entity_poly.pdbx_strand_id
1 'polypeptide(L)'
;MSVTRPLAVLLSLCCANAMAEKPKPMASACASVPLFQRYARMGMVDTLPEGQVRLSVVTDAHSADCGTPDCYFTRVKAVFHLSAKGGECRVREVEVSTEEGGCIPEDQRSPPRRESYFVKGAANLADPKLTRLTLRTRKGDRALIILPDNLFFFEDVKPGATLHTTLPSGDADEPECCWGASIATSHFLEEGAK
;
A
#
# COMPACT_ATOMS: atom_id res chain seq x y z
N MET A 1 -44.28 7.79 73.26
CA MET A 1 -43.10 8.32 72.53
C MET A 1 -42.33 7.14 71.95
N SER A 2 -42.39 6.95 70.63
CA SER A 2 -41.42 6.16 69.88
C SER A 2 -41.60 6.50 68.41
N VAL A 3 -40.50 6.97 67.82
CA VAL A 3 -40.36 7.45 66.44
C VAL A 3 -39.73 6.30 65.65
N THR A 4 -40.31 5.91 64.52
CA THR A 4 -39.61 5.09 63.52
C THR A 4 -39.82 5.65 62.11
N ARG A 5 -38.69 5.76 61.42
CA ARG A 5 -38.40 6.53 60.20
C ARG A 5 -38.91 5.86 58.92
N PRO A 6 -39.18 6.60 57.83
CA PRO A 6 -39.24 6.02 56.49
C PRO A 6 -37.84 5.93 55.86
N LEU A 7 -37.57 4.80 55.19
CA LEU A 7 -36.41 4.60 54.32
C LEU A 7 -36.67 5.36 53.00
N ALA A 8 -35.86 6.39 52.72
CA ALA A 8 -35.82 7.02 51.40
C ALA A 8 -34.78 6.29 50.54
N VAL A 9 -35.23 5.57 49.52
CA VAL A 9 -34.39 4.97 48.48
C VAL A 9 -34.04 6.07 47.48
N LEU A 10 -32.77 6.51 47.50
CA LEU A 10 -32.21 7.40 46.49
C LEU A 10 -31.95 6.60 45.21
N LEU A 11 -32.82 6.76 44.20
CA LEU A 11 -32.49 6.41 42.81
C LEU A 11 -31.44 7.39 42.30
N SER A 12 -30.18 6.96 42.26
CA SER A 12 -29.13 7.65 41.52
C SER A 12 -29.31 7.39 40.02
N LEU A 13 -29.95 8.33 39.31
CA LEU A 13 -29.91 8.39 37.86
C LEU A 13 -28.48 8.78 37.44
N CYS A 14 -27.64 7.78 37.18
CA CYS A 14 -26.43 7.99 36.41
C CYS A 14 -26.82 8.24 34.94
N CYS A 15 -27.00 9.51 34.58
CA CYS A 15 -26.95 9.95 33.19
C CYS A 15 -25.54 9.67 32.65
N ALA A 16 -25.34 8.46 32.13
CA ALA A 16 -24.20 8.14 31.29
C ALA A 16 -24.38 8.95 29.99
N ASN A 17 -23.79 10.14 29.95
CA ASN A 17 -23.52 10.83 28.70
C ASN A 17 -22.55 9.93 27.91
N ALA A 18 -23.11 9.09 27.05
CA ALA A 18 -22.40 8.48 25.95
C ALA A 18 -21.82 9.62 25.11
N MET A 19 -20.57 9.98 25.39
CA MET A 19 -19.81 10.82 24.48
C MET A 19 -19.79 10.08 23.16
N ALA A 20 -20.49 10.62 22.17
CA ALA A 20 -20.42 10.15 20.80
C ALA A 20 -18.96 10.21 20.38
N GLU A 21 -18.32 9.05 20.34
CA GLU A 21 -16.98 8.87 19.83
C GLU A 21 -16.99 9.44 18.40
N LYS A 22 -16.24 10.52 18.16
CA LYS A 22 -16.10 11.07 16.81
C LYS A 22 -15.69 9.90 15.90
N PRO A 23 -16.40 9.66 14.78
CA PRO A 23 -16.10 8.52 13.93
C PRO A 23 -14.62 8.61 13.54
N LYS A 24 -13.84 7.63 13.99
CA LYS A 24 -12.43 7.50 13.65
C LYS A 24 -12.33 7.56 12.12
N PRO A 25 -11.45 8.40 11.54
CA PRO A 25 -11.40 8.55 10.09
C PRO A 25 -11.27 7.17 9.44
N MET A 26 -12.22 6.79 8.59
CA MET A 26 -12.29 5.44 8.01
C MET A 26 -11.02 5.05 7.23
N ALA A 27 -10.20 6.00 6.80
CA ALA A 27 -8.89 5.70 6.24
C ALA A 27 -7.91 5.05 7.20
N SER A 28 -7.99 5.30 8.51
CA SER A 28 -7.13 4.59 9.45
C SER A 28 -7.41 3.09 9.40
N ALA A 29 -8.66 2.70 9.12
CA ALA A 29 -9.04 1.30 8.95
C ALA A 29 -8.53 0.74 7.62
N CYS A 30 -8.64 1.49 6.52
CA CYS A 30 -8.14 1.05 5.22
C CYS A 30 -6.61 0.99 5.12
N ALA A 31 -5.89 1.80 5.89
CA ALA A 31 -4.44 1.71 6.02
C ALA A 31 -3.98 0.47 6.81
N SER A 32 -4.88 -0.14 7.60
CA SER A 32 -4.59 -1.28 8.49
C SER A 32 -5.06 -2.63 7.93
N VAL A 33 -5.46 -2.67 6.65
CA VAL A 33 -5.95 -3.90 6.01
C VAL A 33 -4.86 -4.96 5.83
N PRO A 34 -5.22 -6.25 5.69
CA PRO A 34 -4.25 -7.34 5.62
C PRO A 34 -3.16 -7.14 4.55
N LEU A 35 -3.54 -6.67 3.35
CA LEU A 35 -2.59 -6.43 2.26
C LEU A 35 -1.51 -5.38 2.62
N PHE A 36 -1.83 -4.40 3.47
CA PHE A 36 -0.93 -3.33 3.87
C PHE A 36 -0.23 -3.57 5.20
N GLN A 37 -0.59 -4.63 5.93
CA GLN A 37 -0.17 -4.81 7.31
C GLN A 37 1.36 -4.84 7.49
N ARG A 38 2.09 -5.53 6.59
CA ARG A 38 3.56 -5.58 6.64
C ARG A 38 4.16 -4.20 6.36
N TYR A 39 3.70 -3.54 5.29
CA TYR A 39 4.14 -2.21 4.91
C TYR A 39 3.91 -1.18 6.00
N ALA A 40 2.75 -1.24 6.67
CA ALA A 40 2.40 -0.34 7.77
C ALA A 40 3.34 -0.53 8.97
N ARG A 41 3.69 -1.78 9.32
CA ARG A 41 4.69 -2.04 10.39
C ARG A 41 6.06 -1.44 10.08
N MET A 42 6.42 -1.37 8.80
CA MET A 42 7.67 -0.76 8.33
C MET A 42 7.58 0.76 8.12
N GLY A 43 6.48 1.40 8.51
CA GLY A 43 6.29 2.86 8.33
C GLY A 43 6.12 3.32 6.88
N MET A 44 5.76 2.41 5.97
CA MET A 44 5.58 2.72 4.54
C MET A 44 4.16 3.17 4.19
N VAL A 45 3.23 3.05 5.13
CA VAL A 45 1.81 3.34 4.91
C VAL A 45 1.39 4.52 5.78
N ASP A 46 0.91 5.57 5.13
CA ASP A 46 0.33 6.73 5.78
C ASP A 46 -1.17 6.84 5.51
N THR A 47 -1.91 7.37 6.48
CA THR A 47 -3.26 7.88 6.27
C THR A 47 -3.17 9.37 5.91
N LEU A 48 -3.70 9.74 4.75
CA LEU A 48 -3.77 11.12 4.29
C LEU A 48 -5.12 11.77 4.64
N PRO A 49 -5.23 13.11 4.55
CA PRO A 49 -6.52 13.80 4.64
C PRO A 49 -7.55 13.22 3.65
N GLU A 50 -8.84 13.42 3.96
CA GLU A 50 -9.97 12.97 3.12
C GLU A 50 -10.13 11.45 2.96
N GLY A 51 -9.39 10.67 3.74
CA GLY A 51 -9.60 9.24 3.74
C GLY A 51 -8.76 8.47 2.72
N GLN A 52 -7.68 9.05 2.21
CA GLN A 52 -6.76 8.40 1.30
C GLN A 52 -5.68 7.61 2.07
N VAL A 53 -5.13 6.59 1.42
CA VAL A 53 -3.99 5.81 1.95
C VAL A 53 -2.81 6.03 1.02
N ARG A 54 -1.62 6.32 1.56
CA ARG A 54 -0.38 6.45 0.79
C ARG A 54 0.55 5.29 1.13
N LEU A 55 1.00 4.57 0.13
CA LEU A 55 2.09 3.60 0.23
C LEU A 55 3.35 4.21 -0.39
N SER A 56 4.44 4.29 0.38
CA SER A 56 5.74 4.82 -0.08
C SER A 56 6.81 3.74 0.05
N VAL A 57 7.40 3.32 -1.06
CA VAL A 57 8.39 2.25 -1.10
C VAL A 57 9.56 2.63 -2.00
N VAL A 58 10.73 2.03 -1.78
CA VAL A 58 11.82 2.05 -2.76
C VAL A 58 11.87 0.67 -3.40
N THR A 59 11.60 0.64 -4.70
CA THR A 59 11.80 -0.55 -5.51
C THR A 59 13.22 -0.55 -6.04
N ASP A 60 13.87 -1.65 -5.81
CA ASP A 60 15.16 -1.96 -6.35
C ASP A 60 15.04 -2.43 -7.81
N ALA A 61 15.75 -1.76 -8.71
CA ALA A 61 15.82 -2.12 -10.12
C ALA A 61 16.73 -3.35 -10.36
N HIS A 62 17.49 -3.80 -9.35
CA HIS A 62 18.49 -4.86 -9.48
C HIS A 62 17.96 -6.25 -9.86
N SER A 63 16.64 -6.50 -9.83
CA SER A 63 16.11 -7.85 -10.05
C SER A 63 15.98 -8.28 -11.52
N ALA A 64 16.25 -7.40 -12.50
CA ALA A 64 16.09 -7.76 -13.91
C ALA A 64 17.02 -7.06 -14.93
N ASP A 65 18.01 -6.25 -14.53
CA ASP A 65 18.73 -5.40 -15.48
C ASP A 65 20.21 -5.76 -15.68
N CYS A 66 20.48 -6.40 -16.82
CA CYS A 66 21.38 -5.98 -17.91
C CYS A 66 22.57 -5.02 -17.63
N GLY A 67 23.26 -5.11 -16.50
CA GLY A 67 24.53 -4.40 -16.27
C GLY A 67 24.41 -2.99 -15.68
N THR A 68 23.28 -2.62 -15.07
CA THR A 68 23.13 -1.37 -14.33
C THR A 68 23.81 -1.49 -12.95
N PRO A 69 24.65 -0.53 -12.51
CA PRO A 69 25.36 -0.60 -11.22
C PRO A 69 24.44 -0.77 -9.99
N ASP A 70 24.93 -1.38 -8.91
CA ASP A 70 24.19 -1.74 -7.67
C ASP A 70 23.62 -0.55 -6.84
N CYS A 71 23.57 0.66 -7.39
CA CYS A 71 23.10 1.85 -6.70
C CYS A 71 21.84 2.47 -7.29
N TYR A 72 21.25 1.93 -8.37
CA TYR A 72 20.07 2.51 -9.03
C TYR A 72 18.77 1.97 -8.43
N PHE A 73 17.83 2.86 -8.16
CA PHE A 73 16.54 2.48 -7.57
C PHE A 73 15.42 3.40 -8.05
N THR A 74 14.18 2.94 -7.89
CA THR A 74 12.98 3.73 -8.16
C THR A 74 12.20 3.94 -6.87
N ARG A 75 11.98 5.20 -6.48
CA ARG A 75 11.05 5.54 -5.40
C ARG A 75 9.64 5.51 -5.97
N VAL A 76 8.75 4.72 -5.36
CA VAL A 76 7.34 4.60 -5.75
C VAL A 76 6.46 5.13 -4.62
N LYS A 77 5.60 6.09 -4.94
CA LYS A 77 4.56 6.61 -4.03
C LYS A 77 3.20 6.35 -4.66
N ALA A 78 2.39 5.49 -4.05
CA ALA A 78 1.05 5.15 -4.51
C ALA A 78 -0.01 5.71 -3.56
N VAL A 79 -0.84 6.64 -4.04
CA VAL A 79 -1.95 7.24 -3.29
C VAL A 79 -3.25 6.59 -3.73
N PHE A 80 -3.89 5.87 -2.81
CA PHE A 80 -5.12 5.13 -3.04
C PHE A 80 -6.34 6.02 -2.78
N HIS A 81 -7.13 6.24 -3.84
CA HIS A 81 -8.44 6.86 -3.76
C HIS A 81 -9.49 5.77 -3.52
N LEU A 82 -10.01 5.73 -2.30
CA LEU A 82 -10.88 4.66 -1.83
C LEU A 82 -12.35 5.10 -1.76
N SER A 83 -13.25 4.19 -2.11
CA SER A 83 -14.68 4.31 -1.84
C SER A 83 -14.99 3.65 -0.50
N ALA A 84 -15.26 4.46 0.51
CA ALA A 84 -15.46 3.98 1.88
C ALA A 84 -16.96 3.75 2.24
N LYS A 85 -17.80 3.29 1.29
CA LYS A 85 -19.22 3.04 1.59
C LYS A 85 -19.36 1.72 2.35
N GLY A 86 -20.08 1.73 3.48
CA GLY A 86 -20.42 0.50 4.23
C GLY A 86 -19.24 -0.22 4.90
N GLY A 87 -18.14 0.46 5.18
CA GLY A 87 -16.95 -0.14 5.81
C GLY A 87 -16.02 -0.89 4.84
N GLU A 88 -16.27 -0.82 3.54
CA GLU A 88 -15.41 -1.43 2.52
C GLU A 88 -14.30 -0.47 2.07
N CYS A 89 -13.12 -1.00 1.75
CA CYS A 89 -11.97 -0.24 1.25
C CYS A 89 -11.81 -0.47 -0.26
N ARG A 90 -12.81 -0.06 -1.06
CA ARG A 90 -12.79 -0.32 -2.50
C ARG A 90 -11.88 0.65 -3.25
N VAL A 91 -10.95 0.13 -4.03
CA VAL A 91 -10.04 0.94 -4.87
C VAL A 91 -10.82 1.52 -6.05
N ARG A 92 -10.75 2.85 -6.24
CA ARG A 92 -11.27 3.52 -7.44
C ARG A 92 -10.16 3.82 -8.44
N GLU A 93 -9.10 4.42 -7.93
CA GLU A 93 -7.97 4.93 -8.68
C GLU A 93 -6.78 4.98 -7.72
N VAL A 94 -5.58 4.82 -8.28
CA VAL A 94 -4.34 4.98 -7.55
C VAL A 94 -3.46 5.96 -8.32
N GLU A 95 -3.15 7.11 -7.75
CA GLU A 95 -2.12 8.00 -8.31
C GLU A 95 -0.76 7.45 -7.90
N VAL A 96 0.07 7.11 -8.88
CA VAL A 96 1.42 6.61 -8.64
C VAL A 96 2.42 7.64 -9.12
N SER A 97 3.30 8.07 -8.22
CA SER A 97 4.47 8.88 -8.54
C SER A 97 5.74 8.05 -8.46
N THR A 98 6.58 8.12 -9.50
CA THR A 98 7.86 7.45 -9.57
C THR A 98 9.00 8.45 -9.72
N GLU A 99 10.12 8.20 -9.05
CA GLU A 99 11.32 9.01 -9.13
C GLU A 99 12.53 8.08 -9.14
N GLU A 100 13.33 8.18 -10.20
CA GLU A 100 14.59 7.45 -10.32
C GLU A 100 15.63 8.08 -9.40
N GLY A 101 16.41 7.24 -8.73
CA GLY A 101 17.49 7.65 -7.86
C GLY A 101 18.67 6.70 -7.96
N GLY A 102 19.73 7.04 -7.23
CA GLY A 102 20.97 6.28 -7.23
C GLY A 102 22.17 7.09 -7.65
N CYS A 103 23.13 6.46 -8.34
CA CYS A 103 24.29 7.10 -8.93
C CYS A 103 23.94 7.93 -10.18
N ILE A 104 22.81 8.63 -10.17
CA ILE A 104 22.38 9.56 -11.22
C ILE A 104 22.87 10.95 -10.81
N PRO A 105 23.73 11.61 -11.63
CA PRO A 105 24.13 13.00 -11.43
C PRO A 105 22.91 13.93 -11.30
N GLU A 106 22.98 14.95 -10.43
CA GLU A 106 21.83 15.81 -10.15
C GLU A 106 21.27 16.51 -11.39
N ASP A 107 22.14 16.90 -12.31
CA ASP A 107 21.81 17.51 -13.60
C ASP A 107 21.14 16.56 -14.60
N GLN A 108 21.17 15.26 -14.31
CA GLN A 108 20.59 14.19 -15.14
C GLN A 108 19.34 13.56 -14.50
N ARG A 109 18.94 14.00 -13.31
CA ARG A 109 17.73 13.48 -12.66
C ARG A 109 16.48 13.94 -13.39
N SER A 110 15.70 12.98 -13.86
CA SER A 110 14.37 13.25 -14.39
C SER A 110 13.44 13.70 -13.26
N PRO A 111 12.51 14.65 -13.52
CA PRO A 111 11.48 14.98 -12.55
C PRO A 111 10.59 13.76 -12.27
N PRO A 112 9.95 13.69 -11.08
CA PRO A 112 9.06 12.59 -10.75
C PRO A 112 7.93 12.47 -11.79
N ARG A 113 7.72 11.26 -12.31
CA ARG A 113 6.56 10.95 -13.16
C ARG A 113 5.34 10.73 -12.27
N ARG A 114 4.15 11.08 -12.77
CA ARG A 114 2.87 10.85 -12.08
C ARG A 114 1.83 10.34 -13.06
N GLU A 115 1.19 9.23 -12.71
CA GLU A 115 0.21 8.57 -13.57
C GLU A 115 -0.87 7.89 -12.75
N SER A 116 -2.07 7.77 -13.33
CA SER A 116 -3.18 7.04 -12.73
C SER A 116 -3.15 5.57 -13.08
N TYR A 117 -3.30 4.73 -12.06
CA TYR A 117 -3.40 3.28 -12.17
C TYR A 117 -4.77 2.80 -11.71
N PHE A 118 -5.22 1.71 -12.34
CA PHE A 118 -6.55 1.15 -12.17
C PHE A 118 -6.48 -0.35 -11.92
N VAL A 119 -7.38 -0.83 -11.07
CA VAL A 119 -7.63 -2.25 -10.87
C VAL A 119 -8.44 -2.81 -12.02
N LYS A 120 -8.21 -4.09 -12.36
CA LYS A 120 -9.12 -4.81 -13.25
C LYS A 120 -10.36 -5.25 -12.46
N GLY A 121 -11.47 -4.53 -12.62
CA GLY A 121 -12.71 -4.81 -11.90
C GLY A 121 -12.75 -4.18 -10.51
N ALA A 122 -13.60 -4.70 -9.61
CA ALA A 122 -13.69 -4.20 -8.24
C ALA A 122 -12.68 -4.90 -7.33
N ALA A 123 -11.88 -4.12 -6.60
CA ALA A 123 -10.96 -4.63 -5.58
C ALA A 123 -11.30 -4.01 -4.22
N ASN A 124 -11.57 -4.83 -3.22
CA ASN A 124 -11.76 -4.40 -1.83
C ASN A 124 -10.51 -4.76 -1.02
N LEU A 125 -9.76 -3.76 -0.58
CA LEU A 125 -8.53 -3.98 0.19
C LEU A 125 -8.77 -4.63 1.54
N ALA A 126 -9.99 -4.51 2.09
CA ALA A 126 -10.37 -5.12 3.34
C ALA A 126 -10.70 -6.63 3.23
N ASP A 127 -10.72 -7.21 2.02
CA ASP A 127 -10.94 -8.64 1.84
C ASP A 127 -9.72 -9.43 2.34
N PRO A 128 -9.86 -10.28 3.40
CA PRO A 128 -8.74 -11.05 3.92
C PRO A 128 -8.19 -12.09 2.93
N LYS A 129 -8.92 -12.42 1.87
CA LYS A 129 -8.47 -13.32 0.80
C LYS A 129 -7.70 -12.59 -0.30
N LEU A 130 -7.64 -11.27 -0.29
CA LEU A 130 -6.88 -10.50 -1.27
C LEU A 130 -5.38 -10.60 -0.98
N THR A 131 -4.73 -11.55 -1.65
CA THR A 131 -3.26 -11.76 -1.56
C THR A 131 -2.49 -11.11 -2.69
N ARG A 132 -3.18 -10.47 -3.64
CA ARG A 132 -2.56 -9.79 -4.79
C ARG A 132 -3.45 -8.67 -5.30
N LEU A 133 -2.93 -7.46 -5.31
CA LEU A 133 -3.53 -6.33 -6.02
C LEU A 133 -2.70 -6.04 -7.26
N THR A 134 -3.31 -6.10 -8.44
CA THR A 134 -2.67 -5.71 -9.70
C THR A 134 -3.31 -4.43 -10.23
N LEU A 135 -2.46 -3.43 -10.44
CA LEU A 135 -2.80 -2.11 -10.92
C LEU A 135 -2.10 -1.88 -12.26
N ARG A 136 -2.80 -1.26 -13.22
CA ARG A 136 -2.21 -0.89 -14.52
C ARG A 136 -2.62 0.52 -14.93
N THR A 137 -1.77 1.17 -15.72
CA THR A 137 -2.17 2.37 -16.47
C THR A 137 -3.28 2.04 -17.46
N ARG A 138 -3.97 3.06 -17.98
CA ARG A 138 -5.00 2.85 -19.03
C ARG A 138 -4.44 2.22 -20.30
N LYS A 139 -3.20 2.56 -20.65
CA LYS A 139 -2.48 1.97 -21.79
C LYS A 139 -2.07 0.53 -21.50
N GLY A 140 -1.95 0.15 -20.22
CA GLY A 140 -1.53 -1.18 -19.80
C GLY A 140 -0.02 -1.43 -19.96
N ASP A 141 0.73 -0.37 -20.27
CA ASP A 141 2.17 -0.34 -20.52
C ASP A 141 3.02 -0.26 -19.25
N ARG A 142 2.37 -0.03 -18.11
CA ARG A 142 3.00 -0.02 -16.79
C ARG A 142 2.10 -0.72 -15.79
N ALA A 143 2.71 -1.33 -14.78
CA ALA A 143 1.97 -2.05 -13.76
C ALA A 143 2.60 -1.89 -12.37
N LEU A 144 1.75 -1.98 -11.35
CA LEU A 144 2.13 -2.09 -9.96
C LEU A 144 1.43 -3.33 -9.38
N ILE A 145 2.20 -4.27 -8.86
CA ILE A 145 1.66 -5.44 -8.16
C ILE A 145 2.02 -5.34 -6.69
N ILE A 146 1.02 -5.44 -5.83
CA ILE A 146 1.19 -5.43 -4.39
C ILE A 146 0.80 -6.79 -3.86
N LEU A 147 1.74 -7.44 -3.19
CA LEU A 147 1.58 -8.68 -2.43
C LEU A 147 1.73 -8.35 -0.93
N PRO A 148 1.28 -9.22 -0.01
CA PRO A 148 1.47 -9.01 1.43
C PRO A 148 2.93 -8.84 1.86
N ASP A 149 3.84 -9.45 1.10
CA ASP A 149 5.25 -9.61 1.42
C ASP A 149 6.20 -8.87 0.47
N ASN A 150 5.74 -8.44 -0.72
CA ASN A 150 6.56 -7.71 -1.68
C ASN A 150 5.70 -6.87 -2.64
N LEU A 151 6.30 -5.88 -3.30
CA LEU A 151 5.69 -5.09 -4.34
C LEU A 151 6.61 -5.02 -5.55
N PHE A 152 6.02 -5.08 -6.73
CA PHE A 152 6.72 -5.07 -8.01
C PHE A 152 6.21 -3.94 -8.88
N PHE A 153 7.13 -3.13 -9.39
CA PHE A 153 6.88 -2.08 -10.36
C PHE A 153 7.38 -2.50 -11.74
N PHE A 154 6.56 -2.30 -12.77
CA PHE A 154 6.86 -2.71 -14.14
C PHE A 154 6.73 -1.52 -15.08
N GLU A 155 7.74 -1.34 -15.92
CA GLU A 155 7.79 -0.34 -16.98
C GLU A 155 7.83 -1.03 -18.34
N ASP A 156 7.36 -0.30 -19.36
CA ASP A 156 7.45 -0.67 -20.79
C ASP A 156 6.95 -2.09 -21.12
N VAL A 157 5.95 -2.57 -20.38
CA VAL A 157 5.34 -3.88 -20.60
C VAL A 157 4.34 -3.85 -21.75
N LYS A 158 4.20 -4.95 -22.49
CA LYS A 158 3.12 -5.03 -23.47
C LYS A 158 1.76 -5.07 -22.75
N PRO A 159 0.72 -4.38 -23.26
CA PRO A 159 -0.62 -4.46 -22.67
C PRO A 159 -1.11 -5.91 -22.59
N GLY A 160 -1.47 -6.35 -21.39
CA GLY A 160 -1.92 -7.73 -21.15
C GLY A 160 -0.80 -8.77 -21.00
N ALA A 161 0.48 -8.38 -21.08
CA ALA A 161 1.61 -9.28 -20.81
C ALA A 161 1.51 -9.90 -19.41
N THR A 162 1.96 -11.14 -19.29
CA THR A 162 2.15 -11.81 -18.00
C THR A 162 3.18 -11.02 -17.19
N LEU A 163 2.87 -10.76 -15.92
CA LEU A 163 3.76 -10.02 -15.02
C LEU A 163 4.39 -11.00 -14.04
N HIS A 164 5.70 -11.17 -14.14
CA HIS A 164 6.47 -12.08 -13.31
C HIS A 164 6.85 -11.40 -12.00
N THR A 165 6.39 -11.96 -10.89
CA THR A 165 6.64 -11.48 -9.51
C THR A 165 7.57 -12.43 -8.74
N THR A 166 8.43 -13.13 -9.47
CA THR A 166 9.55 -13.91 -8.95
C THR A 166 10.84 -13.24 -9.40
N LEU A 167 12.01 -13.78 -9.05
CA LEU A 167 13.26 -13.39 -9.71
C LEU A 167 13.48 -14.29 -10.93
N PRO A 168 14.15 -13.80 -11.99
CA PRO A 168 14.59 -14.66 -13.08
C PRO A 168 15.48 -15.77 -12.51
N SER A 169 15.22 -17.00 -12.95
CA SER A 169 16.00 -18.20 -12.63
C SER A 169 17.36 -18.21 -13.33
N GLY A 170 17.53 -17.42 -14.41
CA GLY A 170 18.76 -17.38 -15.20
C GLY A 170 18.89 -18.55 -16.18
N ASP A 171 17.81 -19.32 -16.36
CA ASP A 171 17.75 -20.41 -17.33
C ASP A 171 17.74 -19.85 -18.77
N ALA A 172 18.49 -20.49 -19.68
CA ALA A 172 18.62 -20.04 -21.07
C ALA A 172 17.31 -20.02 -21.86
N ASP A 173 16.29 -20.73 -21.38
CA ASP A 173 14.94 -20.82 -21.97
C ASP A 173 13.90 -20.00 -21.19
N GLU A 174 14.34 -19.19 -20.21
CA GLU A 174 13.45 -18.35 -19.43
C GLU A 174 12.84 -17.26 -20.33
N PRO A 175 11.51 -17.09 -20.35
CA PRO A 175 10.89 -16.12 -21.25
C PRO A 175 11.44 -14.72 -21.01
N GLU A 176 12.01 -14.16 -22.07
CA GLU A 176 12.39 -12.76 -22.11
C GLU A 176 11.14 -11.92 -21.78
N CYS A 177 11.26 -11.15 -20.71
CA CYS A 177 10.41 -10.01 -20.38
C CYS A 177 9.11 -10.31 -19.62
N CYS A 178 9.12 -9.97 -18.34
CA CYS A 178 8.38 -8.84 -17.74
C CYS A 178 8.59 -8.98 -16.23
N TRP A 179 9.83 -8.81 -15.81
CA TRP A 179 10.27 -8.90 -14.42
C TRP A 179 10.21 -7.50 -13.82
N GLY A 180 9.51 -7.36 -12.70
CA GLY A 180 9.34 -6.06 -12.07
C GLY A 180 10.53 -5.71 -11.17
N ALA A 181 10.79 -4.42 -11.01
CA ALA A 181 11.60 -3.91 -9.91
C ALA A 181 10.87 -4.19 -8.60
N SER A 182 11.48 -4.99 -7.72
CA SER A 182 10.87 -5.41 -6.45
C SER A 182 11.26 -4.48 -5.30
N ILE A 183 10.57 -4.48 -4.16
CA ILE A 183 11.05 -3.70 -3.00
C ILE A 183 12.44 -4.18 -2.59
N ALA A 184 13.35 -3.24 -2.34
CA ALA A 184 14.70 -3.56 -1.86
C ALA A 184 14.62 -4.43 -0.60
N THR A 185 15.23 -5.61 -0.61
CA THR A 185 15.16 -6.57 0.51
C THR A 185 15.60 -5.95 1.83
N SER A 186 16.51 -4.97 1.79
CA SER A 186 16.95 -4.17 2.95
C SER A 186 15.79 -3.53 3.72
N HIS A 187 14.71 -3.14 3.03
CA HIS A 187 13.49 -2.63 3.67
C HIS A 187 12.79 -3.63 4.58
N PHE A 188 13.07 -4.92 4.44
CA PHE A 188 12.48 -5.98 5.25
C PHE A 188 13.46 -6.60 6.24
N LEU A 189 14.74 -6.24 6.20
CA LEU A 189 15.79 -6.84 7.03
C LEU A 189 16.01 -6.15 8.39
N GLU A 190 15.24 -5.12 8.72
CA GLU A 190 15.25 -4.54 10.07
C GLU A 190 14.25 -5.21 11.02
N GLU A 191 14.44 -6.50 11.29
CA GLU A 191 14.16 -7.11 12.60
C GLU A 191 15.14 -8.28 12.83
N GLY A 192 16.22 -8.02 13.58
CA GLY A 192 16.90 -9.10 14.32
C GLY A 192 18.13 -9.78 13.72
N ALA A 193 18.90 -9.15 12.84
CA ALA A 193 20.28 -9.58 12.62
C ALA A 193 21.15 -9.09 13.79
N LYS A 194 21.28 -9.93 14.83
CA LYS A 194 22.41 -9.89 15.75
C LYS A 194 23.64 -10.50 15.10
#